data_AF-A0A7W1VUM3-F1
#
_entry.id   AF-A0A7W1VUM3-F1
#
_cell.length_a   1.000
_cell.length_b   1.000
_cell.length_c   1.000
_cell.angle_alpha   90.00
_cell.angle_beta   90.00
_cell.angle_gamma   90.00
#
_symmetry.space_group_name_H-M   'P 1'
#
loop_
_entity.id
_entity.type
_entity.pdbx_description
1 polymer ?
#
loop_
_entity_poly.entity_id
_entity_poly.type
_entity_poly.pdbx_seq_one_letter_code
_entity_poly.pdbx_strand_id
1 'polypeptide(L)'
;MKSIKLLLTALALLAIASPTFAAKEKAAGDDAKERKVNITGEAKCAKCELKQGDKCQTVIEADNKKGKKITYVLADNKIAKDFHKEICKDVKKVTASGTVKKGDDKGKMDLTLTKIDIVKETAKE
;
A
#
# COMPACT_ATOMS: atom_id res chain seq x y z
N MET A 1 -11.08 -46.88 -31.96
CA MET A 1 -10.10 -47.87 -31.43
C MET A 1 -9.16 -47.08 -30.52
N LYS A 2 -9.41 -47.00 -29.20
CA LYS A 2 -8.81 -47.89 -28.17
C LYS A 2 -7.30 -48.05 -28.46
N SER A 3 -6.34 -47.57 -27.65
CA SER A 3 -6.18 -47.83 -26.22
C SER A 3 -5.03 -47.01 -25.61
N ILE A 4 -5.23 -46.53 -24.39
CA ILE A 4 -4.37 -46.64 -23.19
C ILE A 4 -2.85 -46.89 -23.39
N LYS A 5 -2.04 -45.92 -22.94
CA LYS A 5 -0.68 -46.02 -22.35
C LYS A 5 -0.56 -44.83 -21.38
N LEU A 6 -0.84 -44.95 -20.10
CA LEU A 6 0.05 -45.38 -19.00
C LEU A 6 1.33 -44.51 -18.92
N LEU A 7 1.31 -43.51 -18.03
CA LEU A 7 2.49 -42.87 -17.45
C LEU A 7 2.16 -42.45 -16.02
N LEU A 8 2.70 -43.20 -15.06
CA LEU A 8 2.82 -42.81 -13.66
C LEU A 8 3.80 -41.64 -13.55
N THR A 9 3.43 -40.59 -12.83
CA THR A 9 4.40 -39.70 -12.17
C THR A 9 3.74 -39.15 -10.91
N ALA A 10 4.08 -39.78 -9.78
CA ALA A 10 3.99 -39.14 -8.50
C ALA A 10 4.95 -37.95 -8.50
N LEU A 11 4.44 -36.75 -8.29
CA LEU A 11 5.25 -35.64 -7.81
C LEU A 11 4.41 -34.84 -6.81
N ALA A 12 4.56 -35.23 -5.55
CA ALA A 12 4.28 -34.34 -4.44
C ALA A 12 5.15 -33.09 -4.62
N LEU A 13 4.52 -31.95 -4.89
CA LEU A 13 5.14 -30.65 -4.77
C LEU A 13 4.35 -29.85 -3.76
N LEU A 14 5.00 -29.72 -2.60
CA LEU A 14 4.82 -28.75 -1.53
C LEU A 14 3.70 -27.73 -1.77
N ALA A 15 2.65 -27.85 -0.96
CA ALA A 15 1.87 -26.69 -0.56
C ALA A 15 2.83 -25.70 0.13
N ILE A 16 3.35 -24.76 -0.64
CA ILE A 16 4.07 -23.61 -0.12
C ILE A 16 3.01 -22.76 0.58
N ALA A 17 2.86 -23.00 1.88
CA ALA A 17 2.18 -22.10 2.79
C ALA A 17 2.95 -20.77 2.78
N SER A 18 2.67 -19.94 1.80
CA SER A 18 2.91 -18.51 1.92
C SER A 18 2.00 -18.03 3.05
N PRO A 19 2.49 -17.30 4.06
CA PRO A 19 1.61 -16.65 5.01
C PRO A 19 0.76 -15.65 4.21
N THR A 20 -0.43 -16.09 3.83
CA THR A 20 -1.49 -15.23 3.34
C THR A 20 -1.89 -14.39 4.55
N PHE A 21 -1.22 -13.25 4.73
CA PHE A 21 -1.66 -12.26 5.70
C PHE A 21 -2.99 -11.73 5.19
N ALA A 22 -4.04 -12.21 5.84
CA ALA A 22 -5.43 -12.04 5.51
C ALA A 22 -5.79 -10.59 5.16
N ALA A 23 -5.87 -10.28 3.86
CA ALA A 23 -6.78 -9.27 3.36
C ALA A 23 -8.01 -10.02 2.83
N LYS A 24 -9.00 -10.18 3.70
CA LYS A 24 -10.35 -10.62 3.35
C LYS A 24 -10.85 -9.75 2.19
N GLU A 25 -10.80 -10.30 0.99
CA GLU A 25 -11.38 -9.71 -0.21
C GLU A 25 -12.91 -9.82 -0.08
N LYS A 26 -13.55 -8.79 0.46
CA LYS A 26 -14.95 -8.49 0.16
C LYS A 26 -14.98 -7.23 -0.70
N ALA A 27 -15.22 -7.46 -1.98
CA ALA A 27 -15.61 -6.44 -2.93
C ALA A 27 -17.07 -6.01 -2.71
N ALA A 28 -17.34 -4.77 -3.12
CA ALA A 28 -18.63 -4.15 -3.41
C ALA A 28 -19.56 -3.85 -2.21
N GLY A 29 -19.55 -2.57 -1.83
CA GLY A 29 -20.51 -1.91 -0.95
C GLY A 29 -20.15 -0.43 -0.92
N ASP A 30 -20.99 0.37 -1.56
CA ASP A 30 -20.93 1.83 -1.60
C ASP A 30 -21.30 2.36 -0.20
N ASP A 31 -20.37 2.21 0.73
CA ASP A 31 -20.47 2.77 2.06
C ASP A 31 -19.09 3.33 2.40
N ALA A 32 -19.07 4.57 2.87
CA ALA A 32 -17.89 5.25 3.42
C ALA A 32 -17.41 4.59 4.73
N LYS A 33 -17.26 3.26 4.74
CA LYS A 33 -16.72 2.50 5.86
C LYS A 33 -15.21 2.58 5.81
N GLU A 34 -14.69 3.30 6.79
CA GLU A 34 -13.34 3.21 7.31
C GLU A 34 -12.78 1.78 7.19
N ARG A 35 -11.81 1.59 6.29
CA ARG A 35 -11.13 0.29 6.14
C ARG A 35 -9.75 0.36 6.73
N LYS A 36 -9.46 -0.55 7.68
CA LYS A 36 -8.09 -0.76 8.15
C LYS A 36 -7.26 -1.37 7.03
N VAL A 37 -6.13 -0.77 6.73
CA VAL A 37 -5.23 -1.19 5.65
C VAL A 37 -3.77 -1.10 6.09
N ASN A 38 -2.93 -1.88 5.42
CA ASN A 38 -1.49 -1.75 5.46
C ASN A 38 -1.01 -1.51 4.02
N ILE A 39 -0.30 -0.41 3.80
CA ILE A 39 0.09 0.07 2.48
C ILE A 39 1.61 0.22 2.48
N THR A 40 2.27 -0.41 1.52
CA THR A 40 3.70 -0.16 1.24
C THR A 40 3.80 0.71 0.00
N GLY A 41 4.55 1.79 0.07
CA GLY A 41 4.67 2.75 -1.02
C GLY A 41 5.75 3.80 -0.76
N GLU A 42 5.79 4.80 -1.63
CA GLU A 42 6.70 5.94 -1.53
C GLU A 42 6.02 7.08 -0.77
N ALA A 43 6.51 7.38 0.44
CA ALA A 43 6.14 8.59 1.16
C ALA A 43 6.94 9.78 0.65
N LYS A 44 6.22 10.87 0.37
CA LYS A 44 6.78 12.14 -0.11
C LYS A 44 5.88 13.31 0.25
N CYS A 45 6.45 14.52 0.19
CA CYS A 45 5.68 15.72 0.44
C CYS A 45 4.98 16.19 -0.85
N ALA A 46 3.65 16.36 -0.80
CA ALA A 46 2.86 16.87 -1.93
C ALA A 46 3.36 18.23 -2.41
N LYS A 47 3.62 19.17 -1.49
CA LYS A 47 4.11 20.49 -1.85
C LYS A 47 5.54 20.47 -2.38
N CYS A 48 6.45 19.78 -1.69
CA CYS A 48 7.88 19.89 -1.99
C CYS A 48 8.31 18.98 -3.15
N GLU A 49 7.91 17.71 -3.12
CA GLU A 49 8.31 16.72 -4.12
C GLU A 49 7.36 16.73 -5.31
N LEU A 50 6.05 16.75 -5.07
CA LEU A 50 5.07 16.74 -6.18
C LEU A 50 4.78 18.14 -6.73
N LYS A 51 5.24 19.21 -6.06
CA LYS A 51 4.91 20.60 -6.40
C LYS A 51 3.39 20.84 -6.50
N GLN A 52 2.63 20.15 -5.64
CA GLN A 52 1.18 20.18 -5.56
C GLN A 52 0.71 20.70 -4.19
N GLY A 53 -0.16 21.71 -4.22
CA GLY A 53 -0.76 22.31 -3.02
C GLY A 53 0.12 23.35 -2.31
N ASP A 54 -0.51 24.16 -1.48
CA ASP A 54 0.13 25.35 -0.87
C ASP A 54 0.83 25.05 0.46
N LYS A 55 0.51 23.92 1.10
CA LYS A 55 1.01 23.53 2.42
C LYS A 55 1.71 22.19 2.36
N CYS A 56 2.71 21.99 3.22
CA CYS A 56 3.36 20.70 3.37
C CYS A 56 2.34 19.66 3.81
N GLN A 57 2.09 18.69 2.94
CA GLN A 57 1.21 17.57 3.18
C GLN A 57 1.94 16.29 2.81
N THR A 58 1.89 15.29 3.68
CA THR A 58 2.53 14.00 3.40
C THR A 58 1.57 13.16 2.58
N VAL A 59 2.08 12.51 1.53
CA VAL A 59 1.34 11.57 0.70
C VAL A 59 2.13 10.29 0.54
N ILE A 60 1.43 9.18 0.38
CA ILE A 60 2.03 7.89 0.01
C ILE A 60 1.49 7.49 -1.36
N GLU A 61 2.38 7.32 -2.34
CA GLU A 61 2.03 6.70 -3.60
C GLU A 61 2.28 5.20 -3.55
N ALA A 62 1.27 4.41 -3.85
CA ALA A 62 1.40 2.95 -3.95
C ALA A 62 0.68 2.43 -5.19
N ASP A 63 1.21 1.36 -5.77
CA ASP A 63 0.57 0.70 -6.90
C ASP A 63 -0.59 -0.17 -6.43
N ASN A 64 -1.70 -0.09 -7.14
CA ASN A 64 -2.80 -1.01 -6.95
C ASN A 64 -2.55 -2.35 -7.66
N LYS A 65 -3.43 -3.33 -7.42
CA LYS A 65 -3.38 -4.66 -8.07
C LYS A 65 -3.43 -4.63 -9.61
N LYS A 66 -3.76 -3.48 -10.22
CA LYS A 66 -3.83 -3.26 -11.67
C LYS A 66 -2.65 -2.42 -12.20
N GLY A 67 -1.61 -2.17 -11.39
CA GLY A 67 -0.44 -1.36 -11.76
C GLY A 67 -0.74 0.13 -11.93
N LYS A 68 -1.85 0.64 -11.39
CA LYS A 68 -2.12 2.08 -11.35
C LYS A 68 -1.72 2.64 -10.00
N LYS A 69 -1.04 3.79 -10.00
CA LYS A 69 -0.73 4.55 -8.79
C LYS A 69 -2.00 5.06 -8.11
N ILE A 70 -2.08 4.87 -6.80
CA ILE A 70 -3.05 5.48 -5.90
C ILE A 70 -2.29 6.40 -4.96
N THR A 71 -2.80 7.62 -4.80
CA THR A 71 -2.25 8.60 -3.86
C THR A 71 -3.05 8.57 -2.56
N TYR A 72 -2.40 8.18 -1.48
CA TYR A 72 -2.95 8.25 -0.12
C TYR A 72 -2.51 9.56 0.52
N VAL A 73 -3.45 10.47 0.75
CA VAL A 73 -3.21 11.74 1.44
C VAL A 73 -3.30 11.47 2.94
N LEU A 74 -2.26 11.81 3.69
CA LEU A 74 -2.27 11.54 5.12
C LEU A 74 -3.16 12.57 5.81
N ALA A 75 -4.11 12.07 6.60
CA ALA A 75 -4.92 12.93 7.45
C ALA A 75 -4.02 13.58 8.50
N ASP A 76 -4.41 14.79 8.92
CA ASP A 76 -3.67 15.49 9.97
C ASP A 76 -3.76 14.72 11.29
N ASN A 77 -2.66 14.06 11.65
CA ASN A 77 -2.47 13.46 12.95
C ASN A 77 -1.02 13.59 13.42
N LYS A 78 -0.79 13.33 14.70
CA LYS A 78 0.54 13.47 15.31
C LYS A 78 1.60 12.63 14.61
N ILE A 79 1.27 11.40 14.20
CA ILE A 79 2.20 10.47 13.53
C ILE A 79 2.63 11.03 12.16
N ALA A 80 1.69 11.51 11.35
CA ALA A 80 1.96 12.08 10.03
C ALA A 80 2.77 13.38 10.13
N LYS A 81 2.45 14.24 11.11
CA LYS A 81 3.19 15.47 11.39
C LYS A 81 4.62 15.20 11.84
N ASP A 82 4.81 14.26 12.76
CA ASP A 82 6.13 13.88 13.24
C ASP A 82 6.96 13.25 12.12
N PHE A 83 6.33 12.41 11.29
CA PHE A 83 6.98 11.74 10.15
C PHE A 83 7.34 12.68 8.99
N HIS A 84 6.62 13.79 8.80
CA HIS A 84 6.87 14.71 7.68
C HIS A 84 8.34 15.19 7.60
N LYS A 85 9.01 15.33 8.74
CA LYS A 85 10.42 15.73 8.82
C LYS A 85 11.36 14.79 8.06
N GLU A 86 11.00 13.52 7.94
CA GLU A 86 11.78 12.50 7.25
C GLU A 86 11.66 12.55 5.73
N ILE A 87 10.65 13.24 5.19
CA ILE A 87 10.26 13.21 3.76
C ILE A 87 10.03 14.61 3.16
N CYS A 88 10.37 15.67 3.91
CA CYS A 88 10.25 17.03 3.41
C CYS A 88 11.38 17.30 2.42
N LYS A 89 11.05 17.35 1.13
CA LYS A 89 12.01 17.39 0.01
C LYS A 89 12.81 16.10 -0.20
N ASP A 90 12.27 14.98 0.30
CA ASP A 90 12.87 13.66 0.18
C ASP A 90 11.77 12.63 -0.12
N VAL A 91 12.18 11.48 -0.66
CA VAL A 91 11.30 10.34 -0.91
C VAL A 91 11.80 9.16 -0.11
N LYS A 92 10.92 8.55 0.71
CA LYS A 92 11.25 7.33 1.46
C LYS A 92 10.22 6.25 1.21
N LYS A 93 10.70 5.03 1.01
CA LYS A 93 9.84 3.85 0.97
C LYS A 93 9.37 3.54 2.38
N VAL A 94 8.06 3.42 2.56
CA VAL A 94 7.44 3.20 3.87
C VAL A 94 6.42 2.09 3.82
N THR A 95 6.14 1.52 4.98
CA THR A 95 4.96 0.72 5.24
C THR A 95 4.10 1.46 6.25
N ALA A 96 2.90 1.83 5.85
CA ALA A 96 1.96 2.63 6.61
C ALA A 96 0.69 1.82 6.90
N SER A 97 0.35 1.73 8.18
CA SER A 97 -0.90 1.13 8.64
C SER A 97 -1.84 2.23 9.12
N GLY A 98 -3.12 2.05 8.85
CA GLY A 98 -4.12 3.03 9.23
C GLY A 98 -5.49 2.71 8.69
N THR A 99 -6.33 3.72 8.71
CA THR A 99 -7.70 3.65 8.22
C THR A 99 -7.82 4.52 6.98
N VAL A 100 -8.31 3.96 5.88
CA VAL A 100 -8.58 4.72 4.65
C VAL A 100 -10.05 5.10 4.53
N LYS A 101 -10.26 6.31 4.03
CA LYS A 101 -11.53 6.84 3.54
C LYS A 101 -11.35 7.31 2.10
N LYS A 102 -12.45 7.35 1.34
CA LYS A 102 -12.44 7.93 -0.01
C LYS A 102 -12.21 9.43 0.12
N GLY A 103 -11.17 9.95 -0.53
CA GLY A 103 -10.93 11.39 -0.57
C GLY A 103 -11.91 12.08 -1.54
N ASP A 104 -11.96 13.41 -1.47
CA ASP A 104 -12.83 14.22 -2.32
C ASP A 104 -12.47 14.13 -3.82
N ASP A 105 -11.19 13.92 -4.13
CA ASP A 105 -10.68 13.80 -5.50
C ASP A 105 -10.71 12.35 -6.01
N LYS A 106 -11.09 12.16 -7.29
CA LYS A 106 -11.00 10.84 -7.96
C LYS A 106 -9.56 10.35 -7.99
N GLY A 107 -9.30 9.22 -7.32
CA GLY A 107 -7.98 8.58 -7.28
C GLY A 107 -7.15 8.92 -6.04
N LYS A 108 -7.67 9.78 -5.15
CA LYS A 108 -7.08 10.03 -3.83
C LYS A 108 -7.86 9.32 -2.74
N MET A 109 -7.14 8.91 -1.70
CA MET A 109 -7.69 8.32 -0.50
C MET A 109 -7.13 9.05 0.71
N ASP A 110 -7.97 9.36 1.70
CA ASP A 110 -7.50 9.91 2.96
C ASP A 110 -7.09 8.77 3.88
N LEU A 111 -5.86 8.80 4.36
CA LEU A 111 -5.28 7.79 5.23
C LEU A 111 -5.01 8.39 6.61
N THR A 112 -5.74 7.93 7.62
CA THR A 112 -5.43 8.22 9.01
C THR A 112 -4.44 7.19 9.53
N LEU A 113 -3.20 7.60 9.78
CA LEU A 113 -2.14 6.70 10.23
C LEU A 113 -2.39 6.21 11.66
N THR A 114 -2.13 4.93 11.89
CA THR A 114 -1.91 4.35 13.22
C THR A 114 -0.46 3.92 13.41
N LYS A 115 0.27 3.64 12.32
CA LYS A 115 1.69 3.29 12.34
C LYS A 115 2.34 3.64 11.00
N ILE A 116 3.60 4.05 11.02
CA ILE A 116 4.42 4.21 9.81
C ILE A 116 5.85 3.80 10.11
N ASP A 117 6.42 2.98 9.23
CA ASP A 117 7.79 2.47 9.34
C ASP A 117 8.51 2.71 8.01
N ILE A 118 9.74 3.23 8.05
CA ILE A 118 10.59 3.31 6.86
C ILE A 118 11.05 1.91 6.52
N VAL A 119 10.77 1.47 5.29
CA VAL A 119 11.30 0.21 4.76
C VAL A 119 12.77 0.46 4.47
N LYS A 120 13.64 0.00 5.36
CA LYS A 120 15.07 -0.10 5.06
C LYS A 120 15.19 -1.13 3.95
N GLU A 121 15.37 -0.68 2.71
CA GLU A 121 16.00 -1.53 1.71
C GLU A 121 17.41 -1.78 2.22
N THR A 122 17.65 -3.00 2.71
CA THR A 122 19.00 -3.53 2.82
C THR A 122 19.62 -3.35 1.44
N ALA A 123 20.53 -2.39 1.33
CA ALA A 123 21.33 -2.17 0.14
C ALA A 123 21.91 -3.54 -0.23
N LYS A 124 21.46 -4.06 -1.36
CA LYS A 124 22.09 -5.23 -1.97
C LYS A 124 23.33 -4.64 -2.65
N GLU A 125 24.44 -4.67 -1.92
CA GLU A 125 25.80 -4.39 -2.43
C GLU A 125 26.10 -5.24 -3.68
#